data_AF-A0A961G6K5-F1
#
_entry.id   AF-A0A961G6K5-F1
#
_cell.length_a   1.000
_cell.length_b   1.000
_cell.length_c   1.000
_cell.angle_alpha   90.00
_cell.angle_beta   90.00
_cell.angle_gamma   90.00
#
_symmetry.space_group_name_H-M   'P 1'
#
loop_
_entity.id
_entity.type
_entity.pdbx_description
1 polymer ?
#
loop_
_entity_poly.entity_id
_entity_poly.type
_entity_poly.pdbx_seq_one_letter_code
_entity_poly.pdbx_strand_id
1 'polypeptide(L)'
;ELASPDAIANGTAGVPSNSAFLLFVIYAAAFLLGIAEVLRDNSAQTLLPSIVSSDNLERANGRLWGAEVVMNSFAGPPAAGFLLAVAFALPFFVDAGTFAVAAALVFLIAGDFRPKIDTDAPRQRNFKEELKEGVRWLWGHKLFRPMAIALGVVNATAMLALSTSVLFAQEVLGLDATQFGLLLTASAAGGVIGSLIADRVTKKIGQGAALFAAILIFAATLVVIGLASSAILVWVMFAVQSIFVVLWNVITVSLRQSLIPDNLLGRVNSVYRFLGWGMMPIGSTLGGLIVAAMEPVAGREWALRIPFFVAAAINVLLYVYTLPRLNSARIAEARQSSPDVPESSVDETSSEES
;
A
#
# COMPACT_ATOMS: atom_id res chain seq x y z
N GLU A 1 -7.53 38.34 -5.17
CA GLU A 1 -8.00 37.00 -4.78
C GLU A 1 -7.41 35.98 -5.74
N LEU A 2 -6.99 34.82 -5.26
CA LEU A 2 -6.63 33.72 -6.14
C LEU A 2 -7.92 33.23 -6.81
N ALA A 3 -7.90 33.06 -8.13
CA ALA A 3 -9.04 32.53 -8.85
C ALA A 3 -9.42 31.15 -8.31
N SER A 4 -10.73 30.88 -8.21
CA SER A 4 -11.19 29.55 -7.81
C SER A 4 -10.76 28.50 -8.84
N PRO A 5 -10.58 27.23 -8.43
CA PRO A 5 -10.28 26.15 -9.36
C PRO A 5 -11.26 26.10 -10.55
N ASP A 6 -12.55 26.29 -10.27
CA ASP A 6 -13.60 26.33 -11.28
C ASP A 6 -13.47 27.54 -12.23
N ALA A 7 -13.04 28.69 -11.72
CA ALA A 7 -12.85 29.89 -12.54
C ALA A 7 -11.66 29.74 -13.50
N ILE A 8 -10.60 29.04 -13.07
CA ILE A 8 -9.45 28.70 -13.91
C ILE A 8 -9.84 27.63 -14.95
N ALA A 9 -10.53 26.57 -14.51
CA ALA A 9 -10.97 25.48 -15.39
C ALA A 9 -11.94 25.96 -16.49
N ASN A 10 -12.85 26.88 -16.15
CA ASN A 10 -13.81 27.45 -17.10
C ASN A 10 -13.24 28.61 -17.93
N GLY A 11 -11.94 28.92 -17.80
CA GLY A 11 -11.26 29.99 -18.55
C GLY A 11 -11.67 31.41 -18.18
N THR A 12 -12.47 31.58 -17.12
CA THR A 12 -12.93 32.89 -16.62
C THR A 12 -11.85 33.64 -15.82
N ALA A 13 -10.76 32.96 -15.45
CA ALA A 13 -9.60 33.55 -14.81
C ALA A 13 -8.29 32.87 -15.26
N GLY A 14 -7.21 33.65 -15.32
CA GLY A 14 -5.88 33.15 -15.69
C GLY A 14 -5.18 32.42 -14.56
N VAL A 15 -4.30 31.47 -14.92
CA VAL A 15 -3.42 30.81 -13.96
C VAL A 15 -2.54 31.87 -13.26
N PRO A 16 -2.45 31.89 -11.93
CA PRO A 16 -1.62 32.85 -11.22
C PRO A 16 -0.16 32.80 -11.68
N SER A 17 0.48 33.96 -11.82
CA SER A 17 1.89 34.08 -12.24
C SER A 17 2.87 33.42 -11.25
N ASN A 18 2.44 33.22 -10.00
CA ASN A 18 3.19 32.52 -8.95
C ASN A 18 2.78 31.04 -8.80
N SER A 19 2.05 30.45 -9.74
CA SER A 19 1.60 29.05 -9.69
C SER A 19 2.73 28.06 -9.45
N ALA A 20 3.87 28.22 -10.13
CA ALA A 20 5.06 27.38 -9.92
C ALA A 20 5.58 27.45 -8.47
N PHE A 21 5.59 28.65 -7.88
CA PHE A 21 6.00 28.84 -6.49
C PHE A 21 4.98 28.21 -5.52
N LEU A 22 3.68 28.40 -5.76
CA LEU A 22 2.63 27.81 -4.92
C LEU A 22 2.67 26.27 -4.96
N LEU A 23 2.86 25.68 -6.15
CA LEU A 23 3.04 24.24 -6.32
C LEU A 23 4.29 23.74 -5.57
N PHE A 24 5.41 24.46 -5.71
CA PHE A 24 6.63 24.12 -4.98
C PHE A 24 6.41 24.14 -3.46
N VAL A 25 5.72 25.14 -2.92
CA VAL A 25 5.40 25.21 -1.49
C VAL A 25 4.55 24.02 -1.04
N ILE A 26 3.53 23.65 -1.82
CA ILE A 26 2.68 22.49 -1.51
C ILE A 26 3.51 21.19 -1.53
N TYR A 27 4.37 21.00 -2.53
CA TYR A 27 5.24 19.82 -2.61
C TYR A 27 6.27 19.77 -1.48
N ALA A 28 6.89 20.90 -1.14
CA ALA A 28 7.83 20.98 -0.03
C ALA A 28 7.14 20.69 1.31
N ALA A 29 5.95 21.25 1.53
CA ALA A 29 5.16 20.99 2.74
C ALA A 29 4.76 19.51 2.84
N ALA A 30 4.25 18.92 1.76
CA ALA A 30 3.89 17.49 1.73
C ALA A 30 5.11 16.59 1.98
N PHE A 31 6.27 16.93 1.40
CA PHE A 31 7.51 16.20 1.63
C PHE A 31 7.99 16.26 3.08
N LEU A 32 7.96 17.45 3.68
CA LEU A 32 8.31 17.63 5.10
C LEU A 32 7.33 16.90 6.02
N LEU A 33 6.03 16.94 5.71
CA LEU A 33 5.01 16.20 6.45
C LEU A 33 5.26 14.69 6.39
N GLY A 34 5.59 14.14 5.21
CA GLY A 34 5.93 12.73 5.06
C GLY A 34 7.19 12.32 5.84
N ILE A 35 8.22 13.17 5.91
CA ILE A 35 9.38 12.92 6.76
C ILE A 35 8.98 12.89 8.24
N ALA A 36 8.16 13.87 8.67
CA ALA A 36 7.69 13.95 10.05
C ALA A 36 6.83 12.73 10.43
N GLU A 37 5.98 12.26 9.53
CA GLU A 37 5.14 11.07 9.70
C GLU A 37 6.00 9.82 9.92
N VAL A 38 7.00 9.58 9.06
CA VAL A 38 7.92 8.44 9.21
C VAL A 38 8.68 8.49 10.53
N LEU A 39 9.14 9.66 10.95
CA LEU A 39 9.80 9.84 12.24
C LEU A 39 8.85 9.55 13.41
N ARG A 40 7.62 10.08 13.34
CA ARG A 40 6.59 9.90 14.36
C ARG A 40 6.19 8.45 14.51
N ASP A 41 5.96 7.71 13.42
CA ASP A 41 5.51 6.32 13.47
C ASP A 41 6.56 5.40 14.10
N ASN A 42 7.82 5.57 13.67
CA ASN A 42 8.93 4.81 14.24
C ASN A 42 9.15 5.17 15.72
N SER A 43 9.04 6.45 16.08
CA SER A 43 9.19 6.90 17.46
C SER A 43 8.06 6.36 18.34
N ALA A 44 6.80 6.43 17.89
CA ALA A 44 5.66 5.96 18.64
C ALA A 44 5.74 4.46 18.94
N GLN A 45 6.13 3.64 17.94
CA GLN A 45 6.28 2.20 18.13
C GLN A 45 7.47 1.84 19.05
N THR A 46 8.58 2.58 18.97
CA THR A 46 9.78 2.31 19.78
C THR A 46 9.68 2.84 21.20
N LEU A 47 8.95 3.93 21.44
CA LEU A 47 8.73 4.48 22.78
C LEU A 47 7.72 3.66 23.58
N LEU A 48 6.75 3.01 22.91
CA LEU A 48 5.63 2.34 23.56
C LEU A 48 6.05 1.36 24.68
N PRO A 49 7.06 0.48 24.50
CA PRO A 49 7.51 -0.43 25.56
C PRO A 49 8.17 0.24 26.76
N SER A 50 8.60 1.50 26.64
CA SER A 50 9.10 2.29 27.77
C SER A 50 7.99 2.96 28.58
N ILE A 51 6.78 3.09 28.00
CA ILE A 51 5.63 3.77 28.61
C ILE A 51 4.69 2.78 29.30
N VAL A 52 4.53 1.57 28.75
CA VAL A 52 3.61 0.56 29.29
C VAL A 52 4.34 -0.70 29.73
N SER A 53 3.80 -1.38 30.74
CA SER A 53 4.33 -2.69 31.16
C SER A 53 4.17 -3.74 30.05
N SER A 54 5.04 -4.76 30.08
CA SER A 54 5.05 -5.88 29.13
C SER A 54 3.66 -6.51 28.95
N ASP A 55 2.92 -6.66 30.05
CA ASP A 55 1.62 -7.32 30.09
C ASP A 55 0.51 -6.50 29.39
N ASN A 56 0.75 -5.20 29.19
CA ASN A 56 -0.18 -4.28 28.52
C ASN A 56 0.24 -3.90 27.10
N LEU A 57 1.39 -4.39 26.61
CA LEU A 57 1.94 -4.02 25.31
C LEU A 57 0.99 -4.31 24.15
N GLU A 58 0.38 -5.50 24.14
CA GLU A 58 -0.57 -5.90 23.09
C GLU A 58 -1.79 -4.97 23.07
N ARG A 59 -2.34 -4.68 24.26
CA ARG A 59 -3.47 -3.77 24.42
C ARG A 59 -3.13 -2.33 24.01
N ALA A 60 -1.93 -1.87 24.32
CA ALA A 60 -1.45 -0.54 23.94
C ALA A 60 -1.26 -0.42 22.43
N ASN A 61 -0.62 -1.43 21.80
CA ASN A 61 -0.48 -1.50 20.34
C ASN A 61 -1.84 -1.56 19.65
N GLY A 62 -2.75 -2.39 20.14
CA GLY A 62 -4.11 -2.50 19.59
C GLY A 62 -4.88 -1.19 19.66
N ARG A 63 -4.72 -0.40 20.73
CA ARG A 63 -5.33 0.95 20.84
C ARG A 63 -4.70 1.94 19.88
N LEU A 64 -3.37 1.92 19.74
CA LEU A 64 -2.64 2.83 18.85
C LEU A 64 -3.01 2.57 17.38
N TRP A 65 -2.94 1.32 16.95
CA TRP A 65 -3.39 0.89 15.62
C TRP A 65 -4.88 1.12 15.39
N GLY A 66 -5.71 0.81 16.38
CA GLY A 66 -7.16 1.01 16.30
C GLY A 66 -7.51 2.49 16.11
N ALA A 67 -6.88 3.38 16.87
CA ALA A 67 -7.05 4.83 16.72
C ALA A 67 -6.60 5.30 15.34
N GLU A 68 -5.46 4.82 14.85
CA GLU A 68 -4.93 5.17 13.54
C GLU A 68 -5.88 4.74 12.40
N VAL A 69 -6.36 3.50 12.41
CA VAL A 69 -7.30 3.00 11.39
C VAL A 69 -8.63 3.75 11.45
N VAL A 70 -9.18 3.97 12.64
CA VAL A 70 -10.45 4.70 12.80
C VAL A 70 -10.30 6.14 12.31
N MET A 71 -9.22 6.82 12.67
CA MET A 71 -9.00 8.21 12.27
C MET A 71 -8.68 8.34 10.78
N ASN A 72 -7.80 7.49 10.22
CA ASN A 72 -7.39 7.60 8.82
C ASN A 72 -8.44 7.08 7.83
N SER A 73 -9.12 5.98 8.16
CA SER A 73 -10.01 5.30 7.21
C SER A 73 -11.49 5.62 7.40
N PHE A 74 -11.91 6.08 8.57
CA PHE A 74 -13.34 6.24 8.87
C PHE A 74 -13.72 7.67 9.28
N ALA A 75 -13.08 8.25 10.29
CA ALA A 75 -13.44 9.57 10.81
C ALA A 75 -12.85 10.70 9.98
N GLY A 76 -11.61 10.54 9.49
CA GLY A 76 -10.85 11.56 8.78
C GLY A 76 -11.50 12.03 7.49
N PRO A 77 -11.79 11.16 6.50
CA PRO A 77 -12.34 11.61 5.22
C PRO A 77 -13.70 12.34 5.33
N PRO A 78 -14.70 11.85 6.10
CA PRO A 78 -15.95 12.59 6.31
C PRO A 78 -15.74 13.92 7.05
N ALA A 79 -14.88 13.94 8.09
CA ALA A 79 -14.57 15.17 8.81
C ALA A 79 -13.90 16.20 7.88
N ALA A 80 -12.93 15.79 7.06
CA ALA A 80 -12.29 16.65 6.08
C ALA A 80 -13.29 17.20 5.06
N GLY A 81 -14.19 16.35 4.55
CA GLY A 81 -15.26 16.77 3.64
C GLY A 81 -16.20 17.81 4.26
N PHE A 82 -16.62 17.59 5.50
CA PHE A 82 -17.43 18.56 6.24
C PHE A 82 -16.68 19.89 6.48
N LEU A 83 -15.42 19.83 6.92
CA LEU A 83 -14.61 21.03 7.17
C LEU A 83 -14.39 21.84 5.89
N LEU A 84 -14.15 21.18 4.75
CA LEU A 84 -14.05 21.81 3.44
C LEU A 84 -15.36 22.48 3.01
N ALA A 85 -16.51 21.88 3.31
CA ALA A 85 -17.82 22.44 3.01
C ALA A 85 -18.11 23.73 3.80
N VAL A 86 -17.55 23.86 5.01
CA VAL A 86 -17.66 25.10 5.81
C VAL A 86 -16.72 26.18 5.29
N ALA A 87 -15.42 25.85 5.14
CA ALA A 87 -14.45 26.76 4.56
C ALA A 87 -13.20 26.00 4.07
N PHE A 88 -12.70 26.38 2.89
CA PHE A 88 -11.54 25.72 2.27
C PHE A 88 -10.27 25.72 3.16
N ALA A 89 -10.04 26.79 3.92
CA ALA A 89 -8.87 26.89 4.79
C ALA A 89 -9.01 26.13 6.12
N LEU A 90 -10.23 25.76 6.51
CA LEU A 90 -10.53 25.21 7.84
C LEU A 90 -9.83 23.87 8.14
N PRO A 91 -9.78 22.88 7.21
CA PRO A 91 -9.05 21.64 7.46
C PRO A 91 -7.59 21.85 7.85
N PHE A 92 -6.91 22.81 7.20
CA PHE A 92 -5.50 23.10 7.47
C PHE A 92 -5.28 23.68 8.87
N PHE A 93 -6.17 24.55 9.34
CA PHE A 93 -6.10 25.09 10.70
C PHE A 93 -6.44 24.05 11.77
N VAL A 94 -7.43 23.21 11.50
CA VAL A 94 -7.78 22.09 12.39
C VAL A 94 -6.61 21.11 12.49
N ASP A 95 -6.00 20.77 11.36
CA ASP A 95 -4.82 19.90 11.30
C ASP A 95 -3.62 20.49 12.08
N ALA A 96 -3.31 21.76 11.88
CA ALA A 96 -2.27 22.44 12.66
C ALA A 96 -2.59 22.43 14.18
N GLY A 97 -3.86 22.62 14.55
CA GLY A 97 -4.32 22.57 15.93
C GLY A 97 -4.19 21.18 16.55
N THR A 98 -4.57 20.12 15.84
CA THR A 98 -4.44 18.74 16.33
C THR A 98 -2.97 18.34 16.48
N PHE A 99 -2.08 18.79 15.59
CA PHE A 99 -0.63 18.63 15.77
C PHE A 99 -0.10 19.36 17.02
N ALA A 100 -0.56 20.59 17.29
CA ALA A 100 -0.17 21.32 18.49
C ALA A 100 -0.65 20.60 19.77
N VAL A 101 -1.89 20.09 19.77
CA VAL A 101 -2.43 19.28 20.86
C VAL A 101 -1.63 17.99 21.03
N ALA A 102 -1.33 17.29 19.94
CA ALA A 102 -0.53 16.07 19.97
C ALA A 102 0.87 16.33 20.55
N ALA A 103 1.55 17.40 20.11
CA ALA A 103 2.83 17.80 20.66
C ALA A 103 2.75 18.08 22.17
N ALA A 104 1.74 18.83 22.61
CA ALA A 104 1.51 19.11 24.03
C ALA A 104 1.27 17.81 24.83
N LEU A 105 0.46 16.89 24.32
CA LEU A 105 0.21 15.59 24.95
C LEU A 105 1.49 14.75 25.05
N VAL A 106 2.33 14.76 24.01
CA VAL A 106 3.64 14.08 24.02
C VAL A 106 4.58 14.69 25.05
N PHE A 107 4.65 16.03 25.15
CA PHE A 107 5.45 16.72 26.17
C PHE A 107 4.96 16.44 27.60
N LEU A 108 3.68 16.13 27.77
CA LEU A 108 3.09 15.78 29.06
C LEU A 108 3.34 14.32 29.48
N ILE A 109 3.86 13.47 28.58
CA ILE A 109 4.20 12.08 28.95
C ILE A 109 5.40 12.11 29.90
N ALA A 110 5.14 11.82 31.17
CA ALA A 110 6.17 11.70 32.19
C ALA A 110 6.88 10.34 32.07
N GLY A 111 8.22 10.35 31.99
CA GLY A 111 9.03 9.13 31.95
C GLY A 111 10.52 9.43 31.75
N ASP A 112 11.37 8.45 32.08
CA ASP A 112 12.78 8.46 31.69
C ASP A 112 12.93 7.70 30.36
N PHE A 113 12.94 8.46 29.27
CA PHE A 113 13.05 7.94 27.90
C PHE A 113 14.49 7.79 27.43
N ARG A 114 15.46 7.89 28.35
CA ARG A 114 16.85 7.62 28.01
C ARG A 114 16.98 6.15 27.62
N PRO A 115 17.62 5.84 26.48
CA PRO A 115 17.91 4.45 26.16
C PRO A 115 18.71 3.87 27.33
N LYS A 116 18.18 2.82 27.97
CA LYS A 116 18.95 2.01 28.90
C LYS A 116 20.07 1.39 28.09
N ILE A 117 21.24 2.02 28.14
CA ILE A 117 22.46 1.46 27.56
C ILE A 117 22.81 0.27 28.44
N ASP A 118 22.42 -0.91 27.98
CA ASP A 118 22.84 -2.15 28.59
C ASP A 118 24.31 -2.35 28.25
N THR A 119 25.19 -2.08 29.20
CA THR A 119 26.66 -2.16 29.03
C THR A 119 27.14 -3.59 28.84
N ASP A 120 26.31 -4.58 29.19
CA ASP A 120 26.60 -6.01 29.05
C ASP A 120 25.89 -6.66 27.85
N ALA A 121 25.02 -5.92 27.15
CA ALA A 121 24.42 -6.42 25.91
C ALA A 121 25.52 -6.61 24.85
N PRO A 122 25.56 -7.77 24.15
CA PRO A 122 26.54 -8.00 23.09
C PRO A 122 26.45 -6.84 22.09
N ARG A 123 27.58 -6.13 21.90
CA ARG A 123 27.77 -4.96 21.01
C ARG A 123 26.62 -4.85 20.02
N GLN A 124 25.79 -3.81 20.17
CA GLN A 124 24.71 -3.45 19.23
C GLN A 124 25.14 -3.85 17.83
N ARG A 125 24.54 -4.92 17.30
CA ARG A 125 24.85 -5.39 15.94
C ARG A 125 24.69 -4.19 15.03
N ASN A 126 25.72 -3.94 14.22
CA ASN A 126 25.75 -2.77 13.36
C ASN A 126 24.49 -2.78 12.49
N PHE A 127 23.64 -1.76 12.59
CA PHE A 127 22.39 -1.66 11.83
C PHE A 127 22.61 -1.96 10.33
N LYS A 128 23.76 -1.54 9.79
CA LYS A 128 24.16 -1.82 8.41
C LYS A 128 24.37 -3.32 8.15
N GLU A 129 24.94 -4.05 9.10
CA GLU A 129 25.12 -5.51 9.01
C GLU A 129 23.79 -6.24 9.11
N GLU A 130 22.89 -5.80 10.00
CA GLU A 130 21.54 -6.39 10.11
C GLU A 130 20.69 -6.16 8.87
N LEU A 131 20.74 -4.94 8.32
CA LEU A 131 20.08 -4.61 7.06
C LEU A 131 20.67 -5.44 5.91
N LYS A 132 22.00 -5.54 5.84
CA LYS A 132 22.69 -6.35 4.82
C LYS A 132 22.33 -7.83 4.94
N GLU A 133 22.15 -8.34 6.15
CA GLU A 133 21.71 -9.72 6.39
C GLU A 133 20.29 -9.95 5.87
N GLY A 134 19.33 -9.06 6.20
CA GLY A 134 17.96 -9.13 5.69
C GLY A 134 17.88 -9.04 4.17
N VAL A 135 18.63 -8.12 3.56
CA VAL A 135 18.74 -7.98 2.09
C VAL A 135 19.37 -9.23 1.48
N ARG A 136 20.49 -9.72 2.03
CA ARG A 136 21.20 -10.89 1.50
C ARG A 136 20.31 -12.13 1.56
N TRP A 137 19.61 -12.33 2.67
CA TRP A 137 18.68 -13.44 2.83
C TRP A 137 17.55 -13.34 1.81
N LEU A 138 16.89 -12.18 1.71
CA LEU A 138 15.77 -11.97 0.79
C LEU A 138 16.17 -12.19 -0.67
N TRP A 139 17.32 -11.67 -1.12
CA TRP A 139 17.80 -11.84 -2.49
C TRP A 139 18.38 -13.22 -2.79
N GLY A 140 18.85 -13.94 -1.76
CA GLY A 140 19.29 -15.33 -1.87
C GLY A 140 18.13 -16.31 -1.95
N HIS A 141 16.97 -15.97 -1.38
CA HIS A 141 15.82 -16.87 -1.30
C HIS A 141 15.05 -16.95 -2.62
N LYS A 142 14.93 -18.17 -3.18
CA LYS A 142 14.34 -18.41 -4.51
C LYS A 142 12.85 -18.04 -4.61
N LEU A 143 12.11 -18.17 -3.51
CA LEU A 143 10.68 -17.83 -3.42
C LEU A 143 10.43 -16.34 -3.07
N PHE A 144 11.05 -15.84 -1.99
CA PHE A 144 10.77 -14.48 -1.50
C PHE A 144 11.31 -13.36 -2.39
N ARG A 145 12.44 -13.54 -3.10
CA ARG A 145 12.93 -12.53 -4.04
C ARG A 145 11.91 -12.21 -5.14
N PRO A 146 11.39 -13.19 -5.90
CA PRO A 146 10.31 -12.94 -6.87
C PRO A 146 9.05 -12.36 -6.24
N MET A 147 8.66 -12.79 -5.04
CA MET A 147 7.50 -12.22 -4.34
C MET A 147 7.71 -10.74 -3.99
N ALA A 148 8.92 -10.35 -3.59
CA ALA A 148 9.23 -8.96 -3.23
C ALA A 148 9.22 -8.04 -4.46
N ILE A 149 9.79 -8.53 -5.57
CA ILE A 149 9.73 -7.85 -6.87
C ILE A 149 8.28 -7.71 -7.32
N ALA A 150 7.49 -8.79 -7.23
CA ALA A 150 6.09 -8.76 -7.60
C ALA A 150 5.28 -7.76 -6.75
N LEU A 151 5.50 -7.72 -5.43
CA LEU A 151 4.86 -6.71 -4.58
C LEU A 151 5.20 -5.29 -5.03
N GLY A 152 6.50 -4.98 -5.21
CA GLY A 152 6.93 -3.65 -5.62
C GLY A 152 6.36 -3.22 -6.98
N VAL A 153 6.37 -4.13 -7.95
CA VAL A 153 5.82 -3.88 -9.29
C VAL A 153 4.30 -3.70 -9.25
N VAL A 154 3.56 -4.58 -8.55
CA VAL A 154 2.10 -4.47 -8.43
C VAL A 154 1.71 -3.18 -7.72
N ASN A 155 2.42 -2.78 -6.66
CA ASN A 155 2.14 -1.51 -5.98
C ASN A 155 2.49 -0.29 -6.85
N ALA A 156 3.57 -0.34 -7.62
CA ALA A 156 3.88 0.70 -8.59
C ALA A 156 2.78 0.82 -9.65
N THR A 157 2.35 -0.29 -10.26
CA THR A 157 1.31 -0.27 -11.30
C THR A 157 -0.05 0.14 -10.75
N ALA A 158 -0.38 -0.26 -9.52
CA ALA A 158 -1.58 0.20 -8.82
C ALA A 158 -1.56 1.72 -8.59
N MET A 159 -0.44 2.29 -8.11
CA MET A 159 -0.33 3.73 -7.89
C MET A 159 -0.22 4.54 -9.19
N LEU A 160 0.38 3.96 -10.22
CA LEU A 160 0.39 4.50 -11.57
C LEU A 160 -1.05 4.71 -12.05
N ALA A 161 -1.91 3.69 -11.94
CA ALA A 161 -3.32 3.79 -12.31
C ALA A 161 -4.12 4.71 -11.35
N LEU A 162 -3.92 4.58 -10.04
CA LEU A 162 -4.67 5.34 -9.04
C LEU A 162 -4.44 6.86 -9.17
N SER A 163 -3.19 7.26 -9.45
CA SER A 163 -2.81 8.67 -9.59
C SER A 163 -3.61 9.42 -10.67
N THR A 164 -4.07 8.73 -11.71
CA THR A 164 -4.84 9.31 -12.82
C THR A 164 -6.33 8.99 -12.73
N SER A 165 -6.74 8.15 -11.77
CA SER A 165 -8.10 7.64 -11.64
C SER A 165 -9.13 8.71 -11.33
N VAL A 166 -8.76 9.73 -10.54
CA VAL A 166 -9.65 10.84 -10.19
C VAL A 166 -10.03 11.62 -11.46
N LEU A 167 -9.02 12.03 -12.24
CA LEU A 167 -9.22 12.76 -13.49
C LEU A 167 -9.91 11.89 -14.53
N PHE A 168 -9.56 10.61 -14.63
CA PHE A 168 -10.27 9.66 -15.48
C PHE A 168 -11.76 9.57 -15.12
N ALA A 169 -12.09 9.43 -13.84
CA ALA A 169 -13.48 9.37 -13.40
C ALA A 169 -14.24 10.68 -13.68
N GLN A 170 -13.62 11.82 -13.44
CA GLN A 170 -14.28 13.13 -13.61
C GLN A 170 -14.40 13.54 -15.08
N GLU A 171 -13.31 13.42 -15.84
CA GLU A 171 -13.25 13.92 -17.22
C GLU A 171 -13.73 12.90 -18.26
N VAL A 172 -13.52 11.59 -18.02
CA VAL A 172 -13.90 10.53 -18.99
C VAL A 172 -15.24 9.90 -18.66
N LEU A 173 -15.50 9.60 -17.39
CA LEU A 173 -16.77 9.00 -16.96
C LEU A 173 -17.84 10.04 -16.58
N GLY A 174 -17.45 11.32 -16.47
CA GLY A 174 -18.36 12.41 -16.10
C GLY A 174 -18.85 12.32 -14.65
N LEU A 175 -18.08 11.68 -13.76
CA LEU A 175 -18.46 11.49 -12.36
C LEU A 175 -18.09 12.71 -11.53
N ASP A 176 -18.94 13.09 -10.58
CA ASP A 176 -18.57 14.07 -9.57
C ASP A 176 -17.67 13.45 -8.46
N ALA A 177 -17.18 14.29 -7.54
CA ALA A 177 -16.33 13.84 -6.44
C ALA A 177 -17.02 12.84 -5.50
N THR A 178 -18.34 12.98 -5.29
CA THR A 178 -19.13 12.07 -4.45
C THR A 178 -19.25 10.70 -5.10
N GLN A 179 -19.52 10.67 -6.40
CA GLN A 179 -19.62 9.46 -7.21
C GLN A 179 -18.27 8.76 -7.34
N PHE A 180 -17.16 9.50 -7.44
CA PHE A 180 -15.83 8.91 -7.35
C PHE A 180 -15.56 8.30 -5.98
N GLY A 181 -15.96 8.97 -4.88
CA GLY A 181 -15.91 8.38 -3.54
C GLY A 181 -16.73 7.07 -3.44
N LEU A 182 -17.94 7.04 -4.02
CA LEU A 182 -18.75 5.83 -4.13
C LEU A 182 -18.06 4.75 -4.95
N LEU A 183 -17.31 5.12 -5.98
CA LEU A 183 -16.52 4.19 -6.79
C LEU A 183 -15.44 3.48 -5.96
N LEU A 184 -14.80 4.20 -5.03
CA LEU A 184 -13.81 3.62 -4.12
C LEU A 184 -14.42 2.66 -3.08
N THR A 185 -15.72 2.77 -2.78
CA THR A 185 -16.38 1.82 -1.85
C THR A 185 -16.41 0.39 -2.40
N ALA A 186 -16.29 0.21 -3.71
CA ALA A 186 -16.10 -1.08 -4.34
C ALA A 186 -14.92 -1.85 -3.77
N SER A 187 -13.80 -1.16 -3.51
CA SER A 187 -12.60 -1.77 -2.95
C SER A 187 -12.84 -2.27 -1.52
N ALA A 188 -13.64 -1.57 -0.71
CA ALA A 188 -14.04 -2.04 0.61
C ALA A 188 -14.92 -3.30 0.51
N ALA A 189 -15.94 -3.28 -0.35
CA ALA A 189 -16.80 -4.45 -0.58
C ALA A 189 -16.00 -5.67 -1.07
N GLY A 190 -15.12 -5.47 -2.05
CA GLY A 190 -14.22 -6.50 -2.55
C GLY A 190 -13.24 -7.01 -1.49
N GLY A 191 -12.75 -6.13 -0.61
CA GLY A 191 -11.87 -6.51 0.49
C GLY A 191 -12.55 -7.43 1.50
N VAL A 192 -13.80 -7.09 1.88
CA VAL A 192 -14.62 -7.94 2.76
C VAL A 192 -14.87 -9.30 2.10
N ILE A 193 -15.33 -9.33 0.86
CA ILE A 193 -15.57 -10.58 0.11
C ILE A 193 -14.27 -11.39 0.04
N GLY A 194 -13.15 -10.76 -0.32
CA GLY A 194 -11.83 -11.37 -0.40
C GLY A 194 -11.42 -12.03 0.91
N SER A 195 -11.63 -11.36 2.05
CA SER A 195 -11.29 -11.91 3.37
C SER A 195 -12.10 -13.18 3.70
N LEU A 196 -13.37 -13.23 3.30
CA LEU A 196 -14.28 -14.35 3.56
C LEU A 196 -13.99 -15.57 2.66
N ILE A 197 -13.43 -15.36 1.47
CA ILE A 197 -13.17 -16.43 0.50
C ILE A 197 -11.70 -16.83 0.40
N ALA A 198 -10.76 -16.04 0.94
CA ALA A 198 -9.33 -16.25 0.77
C ALA A 198 -8.86 -17.65 1.19
N ASP A 199 -9.29 -18.13 2.35
CA ASP A 199 -8.95 -19.47 2.84
C ASP A 199 -9.49 -20.57 1.92
N ARG A 200 -10.77 -20.47 1.52
CA ARG A 200 -11.43 -21.44 0.63
C ARG A 200 -10.75 -21.52 -0.73
N VAL A 201 -10.42 -20.36 -1.31
CA VAL A 201 -9.71 -20.28 -2.60
C VAL A 201 -8.33 -20.90 -2.46
N THR A 202 -7.58 -20.52 -1.42
CA THR A 202 -6.23 -21.02 -1.19
C THR A 202 -6.19 -22.54 -0.99
N LYS A 203 -7.17 -23.13 -0.29
CA LYS A 203 -7.30 -24.59 -0.14
C LYS A 203 -7.66 -25.29 -1.44
N LYS A 204 -8.53 -24.69 -2.27
CA LYS A 204 -9.03 -25.31 -3.49
C LYS A 204 -8.01 -25.33 -4.63
N ILE A 205 -7.30 -24.23 -4.87
CA ILE A 205 -6.37 -24.10 -6.01
C ILE A 205 -4.90 -24.05 -5.59
N GLY A 206 -4.62 -23.99 -4.28
CA GLY A 206 -3.27 -23.86 -3.74
C GLY A 206 -2.74 -22.42 -3.73
N GLN A 207 -1.77 -22.17 -2.84
CA GLN A 207 -1.16 -20.85 -2.65
C GLN A 207 -0.48 -20.32 -3.92
N GLY A 208 0.24 -21.17 -4.67
CA GLY A 208 0.97 -20.76 -5.86
C GLY A 208 0.04 -20.34 -7.00
N ALA A 209 -0.97 -21.15 -7.32
CA ALA A 209 -1.94 -20.83 -8.37
C ALA A 209 -2.78 -19.58 -8.02
N ALA A 210 -3.12 -19.40 -6.74
CA ALA A 210 -3.81 -18.21 -6.26
C ALA A 210 -2.98 -16.93 -6.45
N LEU A 211 -1.67 -16.96 -6.15
CA LEU A 211 -0.77 -15.82 -6.41
C LEU A 211 -0.66 -15.50 -7.92
N PHE A 212 -0.60 -16.53 -8.77
CA PHE A 212 -0.59 -16.33 -10.22
C PHE A 212 -1.88 -15.73 -10.75
N ALA A 213 -3.02 -16.25 -10.29
CA ALA A 213 -4.33 -15.74 -10.65
C ALA A 213 -4.45 -14.26 -10.27
N ALA A 214 -3.94 -13.86 -9.09
CA ALA A 214 -3.96 -12.47 -8.66
C ALA A 214 -3.22 -11.54 -9.64
N ILE A 215 -2.00 -11.86 -10.05
CA ILE A 215 -1.22 -11.03 -10.99
C ILE A 215 -1.95 -10.90 -12.34
N LEU A 216 -2.51 -12.00 -12.85
CA LEU A 216 -3.24 -12.00 -14.11
C LEU A 216 -4.53 -11.16 -14.02
N ILE A 217 -5.26 -11.27 -12.91
CA ILE A 217 -6.48 -10.49 -12.67
C ILE A 217 -6.15 -9.00 -12.48
N PHE A 218 -5.03 -8.66 -11.85
CA PHE A 218 -4.57 -7.27 -11.79
C PHE A 218 -4.33 -6.69 -13.18
N ALA A 219 -3.69 -7.43 -14.08
CA ALA A 219 -3.53 -7.01 -15.47
C ALA A 219 -4.89 -6.87 -16.20
N ALA A 220 -5.74 -7.89 -16.11
CA ALA A 220 -7.02 -7.92 -16.79
C ALA A 220 -7.97 -6.80 -16.34
N THR A 221 -8.09 -6.58 -15.04
CA THR A 221 -8.93 -5.50 -14.47
C THR A 221 -8.47 -4.14 -14.96
N LEU A 222 -7.16 -3.87 -15.02
CA LEU A 222 -6.62 -2.62 -15.55
C LEU A 222 -6.96 -2.40 -17.03
N VAL A 223 -6.85 -3.43 -17.88
CA VAL A 223 -7.27 -3.33 -19.29
C VAL A 223 -8.75 -2.98 -19.39
N VAL A 224 -9.60 -3.67 -18.63
CA VAL A 224 -11.05 -3.45 -18.64
C VAL A 224 -11.38 -2.04 -18.17
N ILE A 225 -10.73 -1.54 -17.11
CA ILE A 225 -10.93 -0.17 -16.62
C ILE A 225 -10.50 0.87 -17.68
N GLY A 226 -9.35 0.68 -18.33
CA GLY A 226 -8.88 1.59 -19.38
C GLY A 226 -9.82 1.67 -20.58
N LEU A 227 -10.52 0.57 -20.90
CA LEU A 227 -11.53 0.51 -21.96
C LEU A 227 -12.94 0.90 -21.50
N ALA A 228 -13.17 1.00 -20.19
CA ALA A 228 -14.49 1.24 -19.65
C ALA A 228 -14.96 2.67 -19.97
N SER A 229 -16.25 2.79 -20.28
CA SER A 229 -17.00 4.05 -20.29
C SER A 229 -18.20 3.99 -19.34
N SER A 230 -18.26 2.97 -18.49
CA SER A 230 -19.33 2.73 -17.53
C SER A 230 -18.77 2.72 -16.11
N ALA A 231 -19.29 3.61 -15.27
CA ALA A 231 -18.92 3.70 -13.86
C ALA A 231 -19.19 2.39 -13.09
N ILE A 232 -20.27 1.69 -13.44
CA ILE A 232 -20.61 0.39 -12.82
C ILE A 232 -19.54 -0.66 -13.16
N LEU A 233 -19.05 -0.68 -14.40
CA LEU A 233 -18.00 -1.60 -14.79
C LEU A 233 -16.70 -1.34 -14.02
N VAL A 234 -16.31 -0.06 -13.89
CA VAL A 234 -15.12 0.33 -13.11
C VAL A 234 -15.29 -0.03 -11.63
N TRP A 235 -16.47 0.21 -11.07
CA TRP A 235 -16.83 -0.21 -9.71
C TRP A 235 -16.63 -1.72 -9.53
N VAL A 236 -17.19 -2.55 -10.41
CA VAL A 236 -17.01 -4.01 -10.34
C VAL A 236 -15.54 -4.40 -10.46
N MET A 237 -14.77 -3.77 -11.34
CA MET A 237 -13.34 -4.06 -11.49
C MET A 237 -12.52 -3.67 -10.25
N PHE A 238 -12.85 -2.59 -9.56
CA PHE A 238 -12.22 -2.22 -8.28
C PHE A 238 -12.53 -3.24 -7.18
N ALA A 239 -13.77 -3.75 -7.13
CA ALA A 239 -14.13 -4.83 -6.21
C ALA A 239 -13.36 -6.11 -6.50
N VAL A 240 -13.31 -6.53 -7.78
CA VAL A 240 -12.55 -7.73 -8.20
C VAL A 240 -11.07 -7.57 -7.88
N GLN A 241 -10.46 -6.43 -8.20
CA GLN A 241 -9.08 -6.16 -7.88
C GLN A 241 -8.82 -6.28 -6.36
N SER A 242 -9.69 -5.68 -5.53
CA SER A 242 -9.54 -5.74 -4.07
C SER A 242 -9.64 -7.16 -3.50
N ILE A 243 -10.52 -8.01 -4.04
CA ILE A 243 -10.60 -9.44 -3.66
C ILE A 243 -9.24 -10.12 -3.80
N PHE A 244 -8.58 -9.91 -4.94
CA PHE A 244 -7.28 -10.53 -5.23
C PHE A 244 -6.12 -9.85 -4.50
N VAL A 245 -6.22 -8.56 -4.16
CA VAL A 245 -5.27 -7.89 -3.25
C VAL A 245 -5.33 -8.53 -1.86
N VAL A 246 -6.52 -8.79 -1.32
CA VAL A 246 -6.66 -9.46 -0.02
C VAL A 246 -6.12 -10.88 -0.08
N LEU A 247 -6.47 -11.65 -1.12
CA LEU A 247 -5.96 -13.00 -1.34
C LEU A 247 -4.43 -13.04 -1.38
N TRP A 248 -3.81 -12.13 -2.14
CA TRP A 248 -2.35 -11.98 -2.21
C TRP A 248 -1.76 -11.66 -0.83
N ASN A 249 -2.32 -10.71 -0.09
CA ASN A 249 -1.81 -10.33 1.23
C ASN A 249 -1.88 -11.49 2.23
N VAL A 250 -3.00 -12.23 2.27
CA VAL A 250 -3.15 -13.40 3.14
C VAL A 250 -2.06 -14.42 2.86
N ILE A 251 -1.88 -14.82 1.59
CA ILE A 251 -0.90 -15.84 1.22
C ILE A 251 0.53 -15.36 1.50
N THR A 252 0.88 -14.13 1.10
CA THR A 252 2.25 -13.62 1.24
C THR A 252 2.63 -13.40 2.70
N VAL A 253 1.71 -12.91 3.55
CA VAL A 253 1.94 -12.77 4.99
C VAL A 253 2.14 -14.14 5.63
N SER A 254 1.25 -15.10 5.37
CA SER A 254 1.37 -16.45 5.94
C SER A 254 2.66 -17.14 5.53
N LEU A 255 3.06 -17.06 4.25
CA LEU A 255 4.33 -17.63 3.79
C LEU A 255 5.53 -17.01 4.48
N ARG A 256 5.54 -15.69 4.66
CA ARG A 256 6.62 -14.98 5.39
C ARG A 256 6.68 -15.42 6.85
N GLN A 257 5.55 -15.54 7.51
CA GLN A 257 5.48 -15.98 8.91
C GLN A 257 5.90 -17.45 9.07
N SER A 258 5.66 -18.31 8.08
CA SER A 258 5.96 -19.74 8.19
C SER A 258 7.36 -20.15 7.71
N LEU A 259 7.99 -19.38 6.83
CA LEU A 259 9.25 -19.78 6.16
C LEU A 259 10.45 -18.88 6.50
N ILE A 260 10.22 -17.68 7.03
CA ILE A 260 11.32 -16.81 7.44
C ILE A 260 11.66 -17.14 8.90
N PRO A 261 12.92 -17.46 9.24
CA PRO A 261 13.33 -17.68 10.62
C PRO A 261 12.98 -16.49 11.52
N ASP A 262 12.54 -16.76 12.75
CA ASP A 262 12.06 -15.74 13.69
C ASP A 262 13.07 -14.60 13.92
N ASN A 263 14.36 -14.94 13.98
CA ASN A 263 15.44 -13.97 14.17
C ASN A 263 15.67 -13.04 12.94
N LEU A 264 15.14 -13.41 11.77
CA LEU A 264 15.26 -12.65 10.51
C LEU A 264 13.93 -12.04 10.05
N LEU A 265 12.79 -12.48 10.58
CA LEU A 265 11.45 -12.08 10.14
C LEU A 265 11.29 -10.56 10.09
N GLY A 266 11.66 -9.86 11.17
CA GLY A 266 11.59 -8.40 11.22
C GLY A 266 12.46 -7.71 10.17
N ARG A 267 13.71 -8.18 10.00
CA ARG A 267 14.69 -7.60 9.06
C ARG A 267 14.26 -7.80 7.61
N VAL A 268 13.84 -9.00 7.26
CA VAL A 268 13.35 -9.34 5.91
C VAL A 268 12.04 -8.61 5.61
N ASN A 269 11.13 -8.52 6.59
CA ASN A 269 9.86 -7.82 6.42
C ASN A 269 10.07 -6.32 6.16
N SER A 270 11.01 -5.66 6.85
CA SER A 270 11.34 -4.25 6.59
C SER A 270 11.82 -4.02 5.15
N VAL A 271 12.71 -4.88 4.65
CA VAL A 271 13.21 -4.79 3.26
C VAL A 271 12.10 -5.08 2.24
N TYR A 272 11.24 -6.06 2.54
CA TYR A 272 10.09 -6.40 1.71
C TYR A 272 9.07 -5.25 1.63
N ARG A 273 8.76 -4.60 2.76
CA ARG A 273 7.88 -3.42 2.82
C ARG A 273 8.49 -2.21 2.15
N PHE A 274 9.81 -2.01 2.29
CA PHE A 274 10.53 -0.95 1.58
C PHE A 274 10.37 -1.08 0.06
N LEU A 275 10.51 -2.29 -0.50
CA LEU A 275 10.22 -2.52 -1.92
C LEU A 275 8.74 -2.31 -2.27
N GLY A 276 7.84 -2.73 -1.41
CA GLY A 276 6.40 -2.57 -1.64
C GLY A 276 5.95 -1.11 -1.67
N TRP A 277 6.26 -0.36 -0.62
CA TRP A 277 5.81 1.02 -0.45
C TRP A 277 6.71 2.02 -1.18
N GLY A 278 8.02 1.77 -1.25
CA GLY A 278 8.96 2.65 -1.94
C GLY A 278 8.71 2.74 -3.45
N MET A 279 8.06 1.73 -4.04
CA MET A 279 7.68 1.74 -5.45
C MET A 279 6.36 2.49 -5.73
N MET A 280 5.57 2.81 -4.69
CA MET A 280 4.30 3.55 -4.83
C MET A 280 4.51 4.99 -5.36
N PRO A 281 5.39 5.83 -4.78
CA PRO A 281 5.66 7.16 -5.31
C PRO A 281 6.18 7.13 -6.75
N ILE A 282 7.03 6.15 -7.08
CA ILE A 282 7.56 5.96 -8.44
C ILE A 282 6.40 5.69 -9.42
N GLY A 283 5.51 4.76 -9.06
CA GLY A 283 4.30 4.47 -9.82
C GLY A 283 3.44 5.71 -10.07
N SER A 284 3.10 6.45 -9.01
CA SER A 284 2.28 7.66 -9.11
C SER A 284 2.92 8.76 -9.98
N THR A 285 4.24 8.94 -9.86
CA THR A 285 5.00 9.90 -10.68
C THR A 285 4.97 9.50 -12.15
N LEU A 286 5.20 8.21 -12.44
CA LEU A 286 5.12 7.69 -13.81
C LEU A 286 3.71 7.84 -14.38
N GLY A 287 2.66 7.65 -13.59
CA GLY A 287 1.28 7.87 -14.03
C GLY A 287 1.05 9.29 -14.52
N GLY A 288 1.43 10.29 -13.72
CA GLY A 288 1.35 11.70 -14.12
C GLY A 288 2.22 12.05 -15.33
N LEU A 289 3.46 11.55 -15.39
CA LEU A 289 4.37 11.77 -16.53
C LEU A 289 3.83 11.16 -17.83
N ILE A 290 3.23 9.98 -17.76
CA ILE A 290 2.60 9.32 -18.92
C ILE A 290 1.45 10.19 -19.44
N VAL A 291 0.58 10.70 -18.57
CA VAL A 291 -0.51 11.60 -18.98
C VAL A 291 0.07 12.85 -19.66
N ALA A 292 1.03 13.52 -19.03
CA ALA A 292 1.64 14.74 -19.56
C ALA A 292 2.32 14.53 -20.92
N ALA A 293 2.99 13.39 -21.13
CA ALA A 293 3.65 13.07 -22.38
C ALA A 293 2.66 12.66 -23.49
N MET A 294 1.55 12.01 -23.13
CA MET A 294 0.59 11.48 -24.10
C MET A 294 -0.53 12.47 -24.45
N GLU A 295 -0.81 13.47 -23.61
CA GLU A 295 -1.85 14.48 -23.84
C GLU A 295 -1.71 15.22 -25.19
N PRO A 296 -0.52 15.69 -25.61
CA PRO A 296 -0.35 16.36 -26.91
C PRO A 296 -0.57 15.45 -28.12
N VAL A 297 -0.42 14.13 -27.96
CA VAL A 297 -0.38 13.17 -29.08
C VAL A 297 -1.69 12.39 -29.22
N ALA A 298 -2.27 11.96 -28.09
CA ALA A 298 -3.46 11.12 -28.05
C ALA A 298 -4.73 11.87 -27.64
N GLY A 299 -4.60 13.12 -27.18
CA GLY A 299 -5.68 13.89 -26.58
C GLY A 299 -5.91 13.52 -25.12
N ARG A 300 -6.67 14.37 -24.40
CA ARG A 300 -6.85 14.30 -22.95
C ARG A 300 -7.48 12.97 -22.49
N GLU A 301 -8.54 12.53 -23.17
CA GLU A 301 -9.24 11.28 -22.82
C GLU A 301 -8.30 10.08 -22.88
N TRP A 302 -7.57 9.90 -23.99
CA TRP A 302 -6.64 8.77 -24.13
C TRP A 302 -5.42 8.89 -23.24
N ALA A 303 -4.93 10.10 -22.99
CA ALA A 303 -3.85 10.33 -22.03
C ALA A 303 -4.22 9.83 -20.62
N LEU A 304 -5.48 9.95 -20.21
CA LEU A 304 -5.99 9.41 -18.94
C LEU A 304 -6.19 7.89 -18.95
N ARG A 305 -6.44 7.28 -20.13
CA ARG A 305 -6.62 5.82 -20.29
C ARG A 305 -5.30 5.04 -20.40
N ILE A 306 -4.28 5.62 -21.06
CA ILE A 306 -2.98 4.97 -21.30
C ILE A 306 -2.28 4.45 -20.02
N PRO A 307 -2.27 5.18 -18.89
CA PRO A 307 -1.74 4.69 -17.61
C PRO A 307 -2.23 3.28 -17.25
N PHE A 308 -3.52 3.00 -17.43
CA PHE A 308 -4.09 1.68 -17.15
C PHE A 308 -3.53 0.59 -18.06
N PHE A 309 -3.36 0.86 -19.35
CA PHE A 309 -2.77 -0.08 -20.31
C PHE A 309 -1.28 -0.33 -20.07
N VAL A 310 -0.53 0.72 -19.71
CA VAL A 310 0.88 0.59 -19.34
C VAL A 310 1.03 -0.26 -18.08
N ALA A 311 0.23 0.03 -17.05
CA ALA A 311 0.17 -0.76 -15.82
C ALA A 311 -0.20 -2.24 -16.10
N ALA A 312 -1.17 -2.48 -16.98
CA ALA A 312 -1.54 -3.82 -17.40
C ALA A 312 -0.40 -4.56 -18.12
N ALA A 313 0.27 -3.91 -19.07
CA ALA A 313 1.39 -4.48 -19.80
C ALA A 313 2.54 -4.86 -18.86
N ILE A 314 2.86 -3.98 -17.89
CA ILE A 314 3.86 -4.28 -16.85
C ILE A 314 3.43 -5.50 -16.02
N ASN A 315 2.16 -5.61 -15.64
CA ASN A 315 1.66 -6.77 -14.90
C ASN A 315 1.67 -8.06 -15.74
N VAL A 316 1.47 -8.00 -17.05
CA VAL A 316 1.65 -9.16 -17.96
C VAL A 316 3.12 -9.57 -18.03
N LEU A 317 4.05 -8.62 -18.15
CA LEU A 317 5.49 -8.92 -18.09
C LEU A 317 5.88 -9.53 -16.74
N LEU A 318 5.31 -9.03 -15.65
CA LEU A 318 5.49 -9.60 -14.32
C LEU A 318 4.93 -11.03 -14.23
N TYR A 319 3.77 -11.28 -14.83
CA TYR A 319 3.20 -12.63 -14.92
C TYR A 319 4.16 -13.59 -15.61
N VAL A 320 4.70 -13.20 -16.78
CA VAL A 320 5.70 -14.00 -17.51
C VAL A 320 6.97 -14.22 -16.67
N TYR A 321 7.44 -13.19 -15.97
CA TYR A 321 8.60 -13.30 -15.07
C TYR A 321 8.35 -14.26 -13.90
N THR A 322 7.15 -14.25 -13.33
CA THR A 322 6.81 -15.04 -12.15
C THR A 322 6.48 -16.49 -12.48
N LEU A 323 6.05 -16.82 -13.71
CA LEU A 323 5.67 -18.18 -14.14
C LEU A 323 6.66 -19.28 -13.69
N PRO A 324 7.97 -19.17 -13.96
CA PRO A 324 8.94 -20.19 -13.53
C PRO A 324 9.35 -20.09 -12.05
N ARG A 325 8.85 -19.10 -11.31
CA ARG A 325 9.38 -18.68 -10.00
C ARG A 325 8.38 -18.78 -8.85
N LEU A 326 7.08 -18.62 -9.09
CA LEU A 326 6.02 -18.58 -8.05
C LEU A 326 5.03 -19.74 -8.15
N ASN A 327 5.50 -20.96 -8.42
CA ASN A 327 4.63 -22.13 -8.53
C ASN A 327 4.50 -22.93 -7.22
N SER A 328 3.49 -23.79 -7.15
CA SER A 328 3.22 -24.64 -5.97
C SER A 328 4.42 -25.53 -5.62
N ALA A 329 5.20 -25.98 -6.62
CA ALA A 329 6.41 -26.77 -6.38
C ALA A 329 7.49 -25.96 -5.65
N ARG A 330 7.72 -24.69 -6.01
CA ARG A 330 8.67 -23.80 -5.31
C ARG A 330 8.25 -23.49 -3.88
N ILE A 331 6.95 -23.41 -3.63
CA ILE A 331 6.42 -23.23 -2.27
C ILE A 331 6.63 -24.51 -1.46
N ALA A 332 6.38 -25.69 -2.04
CA ALA A 332 6.65 -26.98 -1.40
C ALA A 332 8.14 -27.18 -1.12
N GLU A 333 9.03 -26.89 -2.08
CA GLU A 333 10.49 -26.91 -1.91
C GLU A 333 10.92 -26.02 -0.74
N ALA A 334 10.38 -24.80 -0.64
CA ALA A 334 10.72 -23.87 0.44
C ALA A 334 10.30 -24.39 1.82
N ARG A 335 9.13 -25.04 1.91
CA ARG A 335 8.64 -25.68 3.14
C ARG A 335 9.55 -26.84 3.57
N GLN A 336 9.98 -27.69 2.64
CA GLN A 336 10.87 -28.82 2.93
C GLN A 336 12.27 -28.37 3.37
N SER A 337 12.74 -27.22 2.90
CA SER A 337 14.03 -26.64 3.30
C SER A 337 13.98 -25.86 4.61
N SER A 338 12.80 -25.67 5.22
CA SER A 338 12.65 -24.92 6.47
C SER A 338 12.93 -25.84 7.67
N PRO A 339 13.89 -25.53 8.56
CA PRO A 339 14.33 -26.42 9.63
C PRO A 339 13.27 -26.75 10.70
N ASP A 340 12.17 -25.98 10.77
CA ASP A 340 11.21 -25.99 11.89
C ASP A 340 9.82 -26.56 11.56
N VAL A 341 9.63 -27.27 10.44
CA VAL A 341 8.35 -27.93 10.16
C VAL A 341 8.39 -29.36 10.71
N PRO A 342 7.53 -29.72 11.70
CA PRO A 342 7.42 -31.11 12.15
C PRO A 342 6.97 -32.00 10.98
N GLU A 343 7.62 -33.15 10.81
CA GLU A 343 7.35 -34.15 9.75
C GLU A 343 5.88 -34.61 9.64
N SER A 344 5.01 -34.27 10.60
CA SER A 344 3.64 -34.79 10.68
C SER A 344 2.62 -34.17 9.73
N SER A 345 2.97 -33.19 8.89
CA SER A 345 2.02 -32.57 7.94
C SER A 345 2.13 -33.09 6.50
N VAL A 346 2.85 -34.18 6.27
CA VAL A 346 3.13 -34.73 4.93
C VAL A 346 2.26 -35.96 4.58
N ASP A 347 1.63 -36.61 5.57
CA ASP A 347 1.02 -37.94 5.36
C ASP A 347 -0.50 -37.98 5.10
N GLU A 348 -1.24 -36.87 5.12
CA GLU A 348 -2.70 -36.93 4.90
C GLU A 348 -3.15 -37.00 3.42
N THR A 349 -2.23 -36.92 2.45
CA THR A 349 -2.58 -37.02 1.02
C THR A 349 -2.28 -38.36 0.36
N SER A 350 -1.79 -39.37 1.10
CA SER A 350 -1.42 -40.68 0.54
C SER A 350 -2.35 -41.84 0.95
N SER A 351 -3.35 -41.60 1.82
CA SER A 351 -4.20 -42.67 2.38
C SER A 351 -5.67 -42.67 1.96
N GLU A 352 -6.10 -41.81 1.02
CA GLU A 352 -7.50 -41.83 0.51
C GLU A 352 -7.65 -42.53 -0.85
N GLU A 353 -6.59 -43.12 -1.42
CA GLU A 353 -6.67 -44.03 -2.57
C GLU A 353 -6.27 -45.46 -2.16
N SER A 354 -7.18 -46.17 -1.47
CA SER A 354 -7.16 -47.63 -1.38
C SER A 354 -8.56 -48.21 -1.27
#